data_AF-A0A2V5X1U1-F1
#
_entry.id   AF-A0A2V5X1U1-F1
#
_cell.length_a   1.000
_cell.length_b   1.000
_cell.length_c   1.000
_cell.angle_alpha   90.00
_cell.angle_beta   90.00
_cell.angle_gamma   90.00
#
_symmetry.space_group_name_H-M   'P 1'
#
loop_
_entity.id
_entity.type
_entity.pdbx_description
1 polymer ?
#
loop_
_entity_poly.entity_id
_entity_poly.type
_entity_poly.pdbx_seq_one_letter_code
_entity_poly.pdbx_strand_id
1 'polypeptide(L)'
;MRTSSTELTLSALQGSSLLGFLASLGAFRTLAMLPEAGDVRMRWIAGGGSYCPVLRLPSPADHEVVVEKLHAALRGLAGHYVITLEKDLKIPRGVFRKLAAKAADDFLTHTDPSAASMVAAFGCDAVGNEDGTIEDTAFRTMSEGNDYGATARSALRPVALP
;
A
#
# COMPACT_ATOMS: atom_id res chain seq x y z
N MET A 1 32.12 12.29 -3.84
CA MET A 1 31.85 10.90 -4.26
C MET A 1 30.48 10.85 -4.92
N ARG A 2 30.37 10.38 -6.18
CA ARG A 2 29.06 10.05 -6.76
C ARG A 2 28.60 8.76 -6.09
N THR A 3 27.62 8.84 -5.20
CA THR A 3 26.89 7.67 -4.73
C THR A 3 26.16 7.08 -5.92
N SER A 4 26.60 5.89 -6.36
CA SER A 4 25.95 5.15 -7.44
C SER A 4 24.53 4.78 -7.01
N SER A 5 23.52 5.33 -7.66
CA SER A 5 22.10 5.05 -7.38
C SER A 5 21.50 4.19 -8.49
N THR A 6 20.71 3.17 -8.14
CA THR A 6 19.89 2.45 -9.13
C THR A 6 18.63 3.24 -9.44
N GLU A 7 18.31 3.40 -10.72
CA GLU A 7 16.98 3.83 -11.17
C GLU A 7 16.21 2.64 -11.75
N LEU A 8 14.96 2.47 -11.32
CA LEU A 8 14.04 1.44 -11.75
C LEU A 8 12.77 2.09 -12.28
N THR A 9 12.49 1.90 -13.57
CA THR A 9 11.27 2.39 -14.21
C THR A 9 10.19 1.31 -14.16
N LEU A 10 9.06 1.58 -13.50
CA LEU A 10 7.93 0.63 -13.47
C LEU A 10 7.01 0.91 -14.66
N SER A 11 7.43 0.51 -15.86
CA SER A 11 6.72 0.78 -17.11
C SER A 11 5.32 0.16 -17.18
N ALA A 12 5.07 -0.91 -16.42
CA ALA A 12 3.76 -1.53 -16.30
C ALA A 12 2.77 -0.71 -15.45
N LEU A 13 3.25 0.15 -14.55
CA LEU A 13 2.41 0.97 -13.69
C LEU A 13 2.13 2.32 -14.35
N GLN A 14 1.06 2.35 -15.14
CA GLN A 14 0.62 3.53 -15.85
C GLN A 14 -0.03 4.53 -14.88
N GLY A 15 0.62 5.68 -14.66
CA GLY A 15 0.16 6.73 -13.74
C GLY A 15 -1.09 7.47 -14.20
N SER A 16 -1.48 7.33 -15.47
CA SER A 16 -2.77 7.82 -15.99
C SER A 16 -3.97 7.00 -15.48
N SER A 17 -3.73 5.78 -14.99
CA SER A 17 -4.76 4.96 -14.33
C SER A 17 -4.69 5.14 -12.81
N LEU A 18 -5.84 5.28 -12.15
CA LEU A 18 -5.90 5.38 -10.68
C LEU A 18 -5.21 4.18 -10.00
N LEU A 19 -5.45 2.97 -10.51
CA LEU A 19 -4.84 1.76 -9.97
C LEU A 19 -3.32 1.75 -10.15
N GLY A 20 -2.82 2.11 -11.33
CA GLY A 20 -1.38 2.21 -11.59
C GLY A 20 -0.71 3.27 -10.73
N PHE A 21 -1.38 4.42 -10.54
CA PHE A 21 -0.92 5.48 -9.66
C PHE A 21 -0.81 5.03 -8.19
N LEU A 22 -1.88 4.43 -7.65
CA LEU A 22 -1.91 3.93 -6.27
C LEU A 22 -0.93 2.76 -6.06
N ALA A 23 -0.81 1.85 -7.03
CA ALA A 23 0.16 0.75 -6.99
C ALA A 23 1.61 1.29 -6.96
N SER A 24 1.88 2.37 -7.67
CA SER A 24 3.21 3.02 -7.67
C SER A 24 3.53 3.62 -6.30
N LEU A 25 2.56 4.29 -5.67
CA LEU A 25 2.71 4.82 -4.31
C LEU A 25 2.88 3.70 -3.28
N GLY A 26 2.16 2.59 -3.45
CA GLY A 26 2.30 1.39 -2.60
C GLY A 26 3.67 0.75 -2.72
N ALA A 27 4.21 0.61 -3.93
CA ALA A 27 5.56 0.10 -4.16
C ALA A 27 6.62 1.03 -3.55
N PHE A 28 6.49 2.35 -3.78
CA PHE A 28 7.37 3.37 -3.19
C PHE A 28 7.36 3.31 -1.66
N ARG A 29 6.17 3.34 -1.03
CA ARG A 29 6.02 3.27 0.43
C ARG A 29 6.63 1.99 0.98
N THR A 30 6.33 0.84 0.38
CA THR A 30 6.84 -0.46 0.85
C THR A 30 8.37 -0.48 0.85
N LEU A 31 8.99 0.00 -0.22
CA LEU A 31 10.45 0.08 -0.30
C LEU A 31 11.02 1.10 0.68
N ALA A 32 10.41 2.28 0.84
CA ALA A 32 10.86 3.32 1.77
C ALA A 32 10.80 2.89 3.25
N MET A 33 9.98 1.89 3.58
CA MET A 33 9.86 1.33 4.93
C MET A 33 10.90 0.24 5.24
N LEU A 34 11.68 -0.21 4.25
CA LEU A 34 12.74 -1.19 4.49
C LEU A 34 13.92 -0.53 5.23
N PRO A 35 14.51 -1.19 6.24
CA PRO A 35 15.63 -0.64 7.01
C PRO A 35 16.83 -0.21 6.16
N GLU A 36 17.12 -0.95 5.09
CA GLU A 36 18.22 -0.68 4.16
C GLU A 36 17.95 0.45 3.15
N ALA A 37 16.75 1.00 3.11
CA ALA A 37 16.26 1.83 2.01
C ALA A 37 16.27 3.33 2.30
N GLY A 38 17.16 3.80 3.20
CA GLY A 38 17.13 5.11 3.85
C GLY A 38 17.06 6.39 2.98
N ASP A 39 17.06 6.31 1.65
CA ASP A 39 16.74 7.43 0.73
C ASP A 39 16.12 6.94 -0.59
N VAL A 40 15.08 6.09 -0.53
CA VAL A 40 14.26 5.81 -1.73
C VAL A 40 13.55 7.09 -2.14
N ARG A 41 13.64 7.43 -3.43
CA ARG A 41 12.89 8.55 -4.02
C ARG A 41 12.07 8.06 -5.20
N MET A 42 10.96 8.75 -5.47
CA MET A 42 10.15 8.51 -6.65
C MET A 42 9.99 9.81 -7.45
N ARG A 43 10.07 9.68 -8.77
CA ARG A 43 9.69 10.74 -9.72
C ARG A 43 8.83 10.14 -10.83
N TRP A 44 8.10 10.98 -11.53
CA TRP A 44 7.31 10.56 -12.69
C TRP A 44 7.98 11.05 -13.97
N ILE A 45 8.05 10.20 -14.99
CA ILE A 45 8.55 10.56 -16.31
C ILE A 45 7.45 10.38 -17.35
N ALA A 46 7.39 11.29 -18.32
CA ALA A 46 6.53 11.08 -19.48
C ALA A 46 7.09 9.95 -20.35
N GLY A 47 6.22 9.01 -20.75
CA GLY A 47 6.57 7.90 -21.62
C GLY A 47 5.32 7.25 -22.22
N GLY A 48 5.33 6.99 -23.53
CA GLY A 48 4.26 6.24 -24.21
C GLY A 48 2.85 6.84 -24.09
N GLY A 49 2.72 8.16 -24.00
CA GLY A 49 1.42 8.84 -23.84
C GLY A 49 0.89 8.90 -22.40
N SER A 50 1.72 8.57 -21.41
CA SER A 50 1.36 8.52 -20.00
C SER A 50 2.54 8.94 -19.11
N TYR A 51 2.36 8.87 -17.79
CA TYR A 51 3.42 9.04 -16.81
C TYR A 51 3.79 7.69 -16.18
N CYS A 52 5.07 7.35 -16.18
CA CYS A 52 5.61 6.15 -15.54
C CYS A 52 6.39 6.54 -14.27
N PRO A 53 6.26 5.80 -13.16
CA PRO A 53 7.05 6.05 -11.97
C PRO A 53 8.48 5.53 -12.19
N VAL A 54 9.44 6.30 -11.69
CA VAL A 54 10.85 5.93 -11.60
C VAL A 54 11.24 5.98 -10.15
N LEU A 55 11.65 4.82 -9.62
CA LEU A 55 12.18 4.68 -8.29
C LEU A 55 13.69 4.83 -8.32
N ARG A 56 14.22 5.65 -7.42
CA ARG A 56 15.65 5.78 -7.16
C ARG A 56 15.96 5.12 -5.84
N LEU A 57 16.91 4.20 -5.84
CA LEU A 57 17.42 3.54 -4.64
C LEU A 57 18.84 4.04 -4.32
N PRO A 58 19.19 4.18 -3.03
CA PRO A 58 20.46 4.77 -2.59
C PRO A 58 21.70 3.90 -2.86
N SER A 59 21.50 2.59 -3.05
CA SER A 59 22.57 1.62 -3.35
C SER A 59 22.37 1.02 -4.74
N PRO A 60 23.46 0.63 -5.44
CA PRO A 60 23.36 -0.25 -6.59
C PRO A 60 22.66 -1.53 -6.15
N ALA A 61 21.48 -1.76 -6.69
CA ALA A 61 20.71 -2.98 -6.55
C ALA A 61 20.31 -3.45 -7.95
N ASP A 62 20.36 -4.75 -8.15
CA ASP A 62 19.78 -5.38 -9.33
C ASP A 62 18.26 -5.23 -9.29
N HIS A 63 17.64 -5.06 -10.45
CA HIS A 63 16.19 -4.91 -10.60
C HIS A 63 15.45 -6.10 -9.99
N GLU A 64 15.93 -7.32 -10.23
CA GLU A 64 15.35 -8.55 -9.67
C GLU A 64 15.40 -8.56 -8.14
N VAL A 65 16.51 -8.10 -7.55
CA VAL A 65 16.66 -8.03 -6.08
C VAL A 65 15.65 -7.04 -5.47
N VAL A 66 15.37 -5.92 -6.15
CA VAL A 66 14.37 -4.95 -5.70
C VAL A 66 12.96 -5.54 -5.77
N VAL A 67 12.65 -6.27 -6.84
CA VAL A 67 11.34 -6.93 -7.02
C VAL A 67 11.14 -8.02 -5.97
N GLU A 68 12.15 -8.85 -5.71
CA GLU A 68 12.08 -9.89 -4.66
C GLU A 68 11.86 -9.31 -3.27
N LYS A 69 12.53 -8.19 -2.94
CA LYS A 69 12.31 -7.48 -1.67
C LYS A 69 10.89 -6.94 -1.56
N LEU A 70 10.38 -6.34 -2.63
CA LEU A 70 9.00 -5.86 -2.68
C LEU A 70 8.02 -7.02 -2.50
N HIS A 71 8.24 -8.14 -3.20
CA HIS A 71 7.42 -9.34 -3.08
C HIS A 71 7.43 -9.90 -1.64
N ALA A 72 8.61 -10.03 -1.03
CA ALA A 72 8.76 -10.51 0.34
C ALA A 72 8.06 -9.61 1.35
N ALA A 73 8.20 -8.28 1.23
CA ALA A 73 7.54 -7.32 2.11
C ALA A 73 6.01 -7.38 1.97
N LEU A 74 5.50 -7.45 0.74
CA LEU A 74 4.06 -7.57 0.48
C LEU A 74 3.49 -8.92 0.95
N ARG A 75 4.25 -10.01 0.81
CA ARG A 75 3.88 -11.33 1.34
C ARG A 75 3.84 -11.32 2.88
N GLY A 76 4.75 -10.60 3.53
CA GLY A 76 4.74 -10.42 4.99
C GLY A 76 3.49 -9.69 5.51
N LEU A 77 2.87 -8.85 4.68
CA LEU A 77 1.60 -8.19 4.98
C LEU A 77 0.36 -9.05 4.65
N ALA A 78 0.53 -10.20 3.99
CA ALA A 78 -0.59 -11.08 3.69
C ALA A 78 -1.19 -11.63 4.99
N GLY A 79 -2.49 -11.43 5.19
CA GLY A 79 -3.16 -11.82 6.43
C GLY A 79 -3.03 -10.82 7.58
N HIS A 80 -2.43 -9.64 7.34
CA HIS A 80 -2.37 -8.58 8.34
C HIS A 80 -3.79 -8.17 8.78
N TYR A 81 -4.03 -8.05 10.08
CA TYR A 81 -5.37 -7.90 10.65
C TYR A 81 -6.13 -6.66 10.13
N VAL A 82 -5.40 -5.61 9.74
CA VAL A 82 -5.96 -4.39 9.13
C VAL A 82 -6.35 -4.62 7.65
N ILE A 83 -5.62 -5.46 6.92
CA ILE A 83 -5.92 -5.82 5.52
C ILE A 83 -7.07 -6.84 5.46
N THR A 84 -7.18 -7.69 6.50
CA THR A 84 -8.26 -8.67 6.64
C THR A 84 -9.52 -8.12 7.28
N LEU A 85 -9.63 -6.80 7.51
CA LEU A 85 -10.83 -6.16 8.09
C LEU A 85 -12.10 -6.27 7.20
N GLU A 86 -11.99 -7.05 6.14
CA GLU A 86 -13.04 -7.71 5.38
C GLU A 86 -13.85 -6.91 4.37
N LYS A 87 -14.34 -7.68 3.40
CA LYS A 87 -14.98 -7.34 2.12
C LYS A 87 -16.23 -6.47 2.24
N ASP A 88 -16.81 -6.37 3.43
CA ASP A 88 -18.10 -5.73 3.63
C ASP A 88 -17.93 -4.26 3.97
N LEU A 89 -18.56 -3.43 3.13
CA LEU A 89 -18.36 -1.99 3.20
C LEU A 89 -18.87 -1.34 4.50
N LYS A 90 -19.65 -2.07 5.29
CA LYS A 90 -20.34 -1.55 6.46
C LYS A 90 -19.67 -2.02 7.75
N ILE A 91 -18.59 -1.35 8.15
CA ILE A 91 -17.92 -1.62 9.43
C ILE A 91 -18.65 -0.87 10.55
N PRO A 92 -19.20 -1.56 11.57
CA PRO A 92 -19.79 -0.89 12.73
C PRO A 92 -18.75 -0.11 13.52
N ARG A 93 -19.11 1.07 14.03
CA ARG A 93 -18.18 1.94 14.79
C ARG A 93 -17.50 1.24 15.96
N GLY A 94 -18.24 0.41 16.69
CA GLY A 94 -17.70 -0.33 17.84
C GLY A 94 -16.60 -1.33 17.47
N VAL A 95 -16.66 -1.92 16.26
CA VAL A 95 -15.62 -2.82 15.75
C VAL A 95 -14.40 -2.02 15.32
N PHE A 96 -14.60 -0.95 14.56
CA PHE A 96 -13.50 -0.08 14.12
C PHE A 96 -12.78 0.60 15.29
N ARG A 97 -13.50 1.01 16.34
CA ARG A 97 -12.89 1.60 17.54
C ARG A 97 -11.92 0.64 18.22
N LYS A 98 -12.28 -0.64 18.35
CA LYS A 98 -11.40 -1.66 18.94
C LYS A 98 -10.15 -1.86 18.09
N LEU A 99 -10.32 -1.86 16.76
CA LEU A 99 -9.19 -1.92 15.83
C LEU A 99 -8.28 -0.70 15.95
N ALA A 100 -8.83 0.51 15.96
CA ALA A 100 -8.08 1.75 16.07
C ALA A 100 -7.33 1.84 17.39
N ALA A 101 -7.95 1.42 18.50
CA ALA A 101 -7.30 1.34 19.80
C ALA A 101 -6.11 0.34 19.78
N LYS A 102 -6.30 -0.84 19.18
CA LYS A 102 -5.21 -1.80 19.01
C LYS A 102 -4.08 -1.24 18.14
N ALA A 103 -4.41 -0.62 17.01
CA ALA A 103 -3.40 -0.07 16.10
C ALA A 103 -2.64 1.10 16.73
N ALA A 104 -3.29 1.90 17.58
CA ALA A 104 -2.64 2.93 18.37
C ALA A 104 -1.69 2.32 19.42
N ASP A 105 -2.10 1.26 20.10
CA ASP A 105 -1.24 0.54 21.05
C ASP A 105 -0.02 -0.10 20.36
N ASP A 106 -0.22 -0.77 19.23
CA ASP A 106 0.85 -1.36 18.42
C ASP A 106 1.86 -0.28 17.94
N PHE A 107 1.38 0.93 17.64
CA PHE A 107 2.22 2.07 17.28
C PHE A 107 3.01 2.60 18.48
N LEU A 108 2.37 2.81 19.63
CA LEU A 108 3.01 3.33 20.85
C LEU A 108 4.02 2.35 21.44
N THR A 109 3.79 1.05 21.28
CA THR A 109 4.71 -0.02 21.71
C THR A 109 5.79 -0.37 20.69
N HIS A 110 5.78 0.28 19.52
CA HIS A 110 6.66 -0.02 18.39
C HIS A 110 6.58 -1.46 17.88
N THR A 111 5.49 -2.17 18.14
CA THR A 111 5.26 -3.54 17.68
C THR A 111 4.87 -3.57 16.20
N ASP A 112 3.97 -2.67 15.80
CA ASP A 112 3.64 -2.43 14.40
C ASP A 112 3.27 -0.95 14.15
N PRO A 113 4.27 -0.11 13.83
CA PRO A 113 4.04 1.29 13.50
C PRO A 113 3.18 1.51 12.25
N SER A 114 3.06 0.50 11.37
CA SER A 114 2.33 0.64 10.11
C SER A 114 0.83 0.47 10.28
N ALA A 115 0.39 -0.30 11.28
CA ALA A 115 -1.03 -0.53 11.58
C ALA A 115 -1.83 0.77 11.72
N ALA A 116 -1.34 1.71 12.52
CA ALA A 116 -2.05 2.98 12.77
C ALA A 116 -2.28 3.77 11.48
N SER A 117 -1.28 3.84 10.60
CA SER A 117 -1.41 4.48 9.29
C SER A 117 -2.42 3.75 8.39
N MET A 118 -2.42 2.42 8.40
CA MET A 118 -3.35 1.63 7.61
C MET A 118 -4.80 1.83 8.09
N VAL A 119 -5.04 1.81 9.41
CA VAL A 119 -6.38 2.03 9.98
C VAL A 119 -6.87 3.44 9.69
N ALA A 120 -6.03 4.46 9.86
CA ALA A 120 -6.39 5.85 9.55
C ALA A 120 -6.76 6.06 8.07
N ALA A 121 -6.22 5.25 7.15
CA ALA A 121 -6.60 5.29 5.74
C ALA A 121 -8.01 4.74 5.48
N PHE A 122 -8.55 3.88 6.34
CA PHE A 122 -9.89 3.30 6.14
C PHE A 122 -11.01 4.26 6.50
N GLY A 123 -10.95 4.91 7.65
CA GLY A 123 -12.04 5.77 8.09
C GLY A 123 -11.85 6.34 9.49
N CYS A 124 -12.94 6.89 10.02
CA CYS A 124 -13.01 7.50 11.34
C CYS A 124 -14.17 6.89 12.13
N ASP A 125 -13.97 6.55 13.42
CA ASP A 125 -15.08 6.16 14.30
C ASP A 125 -15.70 7.32 15.06
N ALA A 126 -15.06 8.50 15.08
CA ALA A 126 -15.58 9.69 15.73
C ALA A 126 -16.76 10.29 14.94
N VAL A 127 -16.64 10.30 13.60
CA VAL A 127 -17.71 10.68 12.68
C VAL A 127 -18.25 9.40 12.05
N GLY A 128 -19.56 9.21 12.06
CA GLY A 128 -20.20 8.00 11.57
C GLY A 128 -21.39 8.33 10.69
N ASN A 129 -21.73 7.39 9.82
CA ASN A 129 -22.90 7.50 8.96
C ASN A 129 -24.20 7.32 9.76
N GLU A 130 -25.32 7.73 9.18
CA GLU A 130 -26.67 7.57 9.76
C GLU A 130 -26.98 6.11 10.11
N ASP A 131 -26.40 5.15 9.39
CA ASP A 131 -26.50 3.70 9.61
C ASP A 131 -25.71 3.17 10.83
N GLY A 132 -24.99 4.04 11.57
CA GLY A 132 -24.16 3.64 12.71
C GLY A 132 -22.83 2.95 12.33
N THR A 133 -22.45 3.02 11.06
CA THR A 133 -21.15 2.59 10.54
C THR A 133 -20.13 3.74 10.57
N ILE A 134 -18.85 3.42 10.38
CA ILE A 134 -17.81 4.45 10.23
C ILE A 134 -18.04 5.28 8.98
N GLU A 135 -17.59 6.54 9.00
CA GLU A 135 -17.41 7.31 7.77
C GLU A 135 -16.08 6.90 7.11
N ASP A 136 -16.16 6.60 5.82
CA ASP A 136 -15.00 6.21 5.02
C ASP A 136 -14.15 7.42 4.65
N THR A 137 -12.83 7.24 4.51
CA THR A 137 -12.02 8.32 3.94
C THR A 137 -12.25 8.45 2.43
N ALA A 138 -11.93 9.62 1.87
CA ALA A 138 -11.94 9.85 0.42
C ALA A 138 -10.99 8.91 -0.37
N PHE A 139 -10.06 8.21 0.32
CA PHE A 139 -9.20 7.19 -0.29
C PHE A 139 -9.89 5.83 -0.44
N ARG A 140 -11.06 5.65 0.18
CA ARG A 140 -11.99 4.59 -0.21
C ARG A 140 -12.67 5.03 -1.50
N THR A 141 -11.96 4.92 -2.61
CA THR A 141 -12.43 5.34 -3.95
C THR A 141 -13.58 4.45 -4.38
N MET A 142 -14.77 4.80 -3.92
CA MET A 142 -16.06 4.23 -4.29
C MET A 142 -16.70 5.18 -5.29
N SER A 143 -16.19 5.21 -6.52
CA SER A 143 -17.10 5.42 -7.65
C SER A 143 -17.59 4.04 -8.05
N GLU A 144 -18.85 3.77 -7.73
CA GLU A 144 -19.69 2.65 -8.18
C GLU A 144 -19.04 1.63 -9.14
N GLY A 145 -18.89 0.38 -8.67
CA GLY A 145 -18.59 -0.77 -9.52
C GLY A 145 -17.37 -1.57 -9.06
N ASN A 146 -17.64 -2.71 -8.43
CA ASN A 146 -16.77 -3.86 -8.17
C ASN A 146 -15.28 -3.78 -8.62
N ASP A 147 -14.39 -4.16 -7.70
CA ASP A 147 -13.36 -5.21 -7.90
C ASP A 147 -11.89 -4.86 -7.56
N TYR A 148 -11.53 -3.64 -7.14
CA TYR A 148 -10.10 -3.34 -6.88
C TYR A 148 -9.47 -4.12 -5.72
N GLY A 149 -10.24 -4.41 -4.67
CA GLY A 149 -9.78 -5.23 -3.52
C GLY A 149 -9.69 -6.74 -3.81
N ALA A 150 -10.25 -7.20 -4.93
CA ALA A 150 -10.10 -8.58 -5.40
C ALA A 150 -8.86 -8.72 -6.30
N THR A 151 -8.58 -7.73 -7.15
CA THR A 151 -7.40 -7.73 -8.03
C THR A 151 -6.09 -7.78 -7.25
N ALA A 152 -5.97 -7.01 -6.16
CA ALA A 152 -4.78 -7.05 -5.29
C ALA A 152 -4.55 -8.43 -4.64
N ARG A 153 -5.62 -9.18 -4.35
CA ARG A 153 -5.53 -10.55 -3.81
C ARG A 153 -5.22 -11.59 -4.88
N SER A 154 -5.72 -11.40 -6.10
CA SER A 154 -5.38 -12.27 -7.24
C SER A 154 -3.89 -12.20 -7.55
N ALA A 155 -3.27 -11.02 -7.43
CA ALA A 155 -1.84 -10.83 -7.63
C ALA A 155 -0.94 -11.42 -6.53
N LEU A 156 -1.50 -11.77 -5.36
CA LEU A 156 -0.78 -12.30 -4.21
C LEU A 156 -0.95 -13.82 -4.01
N ARG A 157 -1.69 -14.50 -4.90
CA ARG A 157 -1.73 -15.97 -4.91
C ARG A 157 -0.41 -16.51 -5.48
N PRO A 158 0.18 -17.57 -4.90
CA PRO A 158 1.32 -18.22 -5.51
C PRO A 158 0.92 -18.75 -6.89
N VAL A 159 1.64 -18.32 -7.93
CA VAL A 159 1.54 -18.88 -9.27
C VAL A 159 1.99 -20.33 -9.15
N ALA A 160 1.04 -21.27 -9.21
CA ALA A 160 1.37 -22.65 -9.49
C ALA A 160 1.88 -22.70 -10.93
N LEU A 161 3.19 -22.82 -11.08
CA LEU A 161 3.81 -23.16 -12.36
C LEU A 161 3.45 -24.62 -12.71
N PRO A 162 3.24 -24.95 -13.99
CA PRO A 162 2.91 -26.30 -14.45
C PRO A 162 4.03 -27.31 -14.20
#